data_AF-A0A8R2H405-F1
#
_entry.id   AF-A0A8R2H405-F1
#
_cell.length_a   1.000
_cell.length_b   1.000
_cell.length_c   1.000
_cell.angle_alpha   90.00
_cell.angle_beta   90.00
_cell.angle_gamma   90.00
#
_symmetry.space_group_name_H-M   'P 1'
#
loop_
_entity.id
_entity.type
_entity.pdbx_description
1 polymer ?
#
loop_
_entity_poly.entity_id
_entity_poly.type
_entity_poly.pdbx_seq_one_letter_code
_entity_poly.pdbx_strand_id
1 'polypeptide(L)'
;MGGCSAINCSHHSSKGHRVYIFPADETRRKLWLINCRRANWVPGRGAVLCEVHFEETEFELHRADGRVKLRPDAVPTLFNVPRPPKKHNPSPRKSLYKRLPEKEKMKSVSSETIRGKNLQHEDAANQSYENQFNPVKRKWKTFIN
;
A
#
# COMPACT_ATOMS: atom_id res chain seq x y z
N MET A 1 30.16 10.06 6.12
CA MET A 1 28.84 9.54 5.67
C MET A 1 29.09 8.37 4.72
N GLY A 2 28.46 7.22 4.93
CA GLY A 2 28.66 6.03 4.09
C GLY A 2 28.05 6.17 2.70
N GLY A 3 28.71 5.60 1.68
CA GLY A 3 28.20 5.52 0.32
C GLY A 3 27.17 4.40 0.13
N CYS A 4 26.44 4.42 -1.00
CA CYS A 4 25.59 3.30 -1.38
C CYS A 4 26.40 2.00 -1.50
N SER A 5 25.86 0.91 -0.97
CA SER A 5 26.52 -0.41 -0.94
C SER A 5 26.42 -1.16 -2.26
N ALA A 6 25.53 -0.71 -3.16
CA ALA A 6 25.33 -1.34 -4.47
C ALA A 6 26.59 -1.24 -5.35
N ILE A 7 26.85 -2.30 -6.10
CA ILE A 7 27.94 -2.31 -7.09
C ILE A 7 27.66 -1.24 -8.15
N ASN A 8 28.69 -0.52 -8.57
CA ASN A 8 28.62 0.56 -9.56
C ASN A 8 27.71 1.74 -9.18
N CYS A 9 27.45 1.95 -7.88
CA CYS A 9 26.70 3.10 -7.39
C CYS A 9 27.60 4.05 -6.59
N SER A 10 27.62 5.33 -6.95
CA SER A 10 28.37 6.38 -6.25
C SER A 10 27.47 7.42 -5.57
N HIS A 11 26.17 7.13 -5.50
CA HIS A 11 25.17 7.94 -4.79
C HIS A 11 25.35 7.83 -3.28
N HIS A 12 25.03 8.92 -2.59
CA HIS A 12 25.08 9.02 -1.14
C HIS A 12 24.34 10.29 -0.69
N SER A 13 24.16 10.44 0.62
CA SER A 13 23.35 11.50 1.22
C SER A 13 23.83 12.93 0.92
N SER A 14 25.14 13.21 0.94
CA SER A 14 25.66 14.54 0.57
C SER A 14 25.51 14.90 -0.91
N LYS A 15 25.14 13.95 -1.78
CA LYS A 15 24.72 14.21 -3.17
C LYS A 15 23.20 14.39 -3.33
N GLY A 16 22.45 14.48 -2.22
CA GLY A 16 21.00 14.68 -2.25
C GLY A 16 20.17 13.41 -2.44
N HIS A 17 20.79 12.23 -2.48
CA HIS A 17 20.06 10.97 -2.57
C HIS A 17 19.58 10.50 -1.20
N ARG A 18 18.32 10.03 -1.14
CA ARG A 18 17.85 9.34 0.05
C ARG A 18 18.54 7.99 0.17
N VAL A 19 18.98 7.67 1.38
CA VAL A 19 19.68 6.42 1.70
C VAL A 19 18.93 5.68 2.80
N TYR A 20 18.88 4.36 2.67
CA TYR A 20 18.13 3.45 3.53
C TYR A 20 19.08 2.41 4.12
N ILE A 21 19.13 2.33 5.44
CA ILE A 21 19.98 1.39 6.17
C ILE A 21 19.46 -0.03 5.96
N PHE A 22 20.38 -1.00 5.92
CA PHE A 22 20.00 -2.41 5.87
C PHE A 22 19.08 -2.77 7.06
N PRO A 23 17.99 -3.52 6.82
CA PRO A 23 17.05 -3.89 7.87
C PRO A 23 17.72 -4.60 9.05
N ALA A 24 17.16 -4.44 10.24
CA ALA A 24 17.57 -5.21 11.42
C ALA A 24 17.17 -6.68 11.29
N ASP A 25 16.01 -6.94 10.70
CA ASP A 25 15.52 -8.29 10.41
C ASP A 25 16.49 -9.05 9.49
N GLU A 26 16.91 -10.23 9.93
CA GLU A 26 17.90 -11.03 9.22
C GLU A 26 17.40 -11.54 7.87
N THR A 27 16.12 -11.92 7.78
CA THR A 27 15.57 -12.50 6.55
C THR A 27 15.54 -11.46 5.44
N ARG A 28 15.07 -10.25 5.76
CA ARG A 28 15.04 -9.12 4.85
C ARG A 28 16.44 -8.59 4.54
N ARG A 29 17.33 -8.56 5.54
CA ARG A 29 18.75 -8.20 5.34
C ARG A 29 19.44 -9.16 4.37
N LYS A 30 19.24 -10.46 4.52
CA LYS A 30 19.76 -11.50 3.60
C LYS A 30 19.23 -11.27 2.18
N LEU A 31 17.94 -10.96 2.04
CA LEU A 31 17.35 -10.67 0.72
C LEU A 31 17.99 -9.45 0.05
N TRP A 32 18.19 -8.35 0.80
CA TRP A 32 18.90 -7.17 0.29
C TRP A 32 20.33 -7.50 -0.13
N LEU A 33 21.03 -8.34 0.63
CA LEU A 33 22.39 -8.77 0.31
C LEU A 33 22.47 -9.58 -0.98
N ILE A 34 21.55 -10.55 -1.15
CA ILE A 34 21.45 -11.36 -2.36
C ILE A 34 21.26 -10.46 -3.58
N ASN A 35 20.38 -9.47 -3.49
CA ASN A 35 20.10 -8.56 -4.60
C ASN A 35 21.26 -7.60 -4.91
N CYS A 36 22.06 -7.22 -3.91
CA CYS A 36 23.30 -6.46 -4.13
C CYS A 36 24.34 -7.26 -4.93
N ARG A 37 24.24 -8.60 -4.95
CA ARG A 37 25.15 -9.54 -5.65
C ARG A 37 26.64 -9.32 -5.35
N ARG A 38 26.96 -8.87 -4.13
CA ARG A 38 28.34 -8.66 -3.69
C ARG A 38 28.85 -9.93 -3.02
N ALA A 39 29.74 -10.64 -3.69
CA ALA A 39 30.34 -11.87 -3.16
C ALA A 39 31.18 -11.58 -1.91
N ASN A 40 31.11 -12.47 -0.92
CA ASN A 40 31.95 -12.47 0.29
C ASN A 40 31.92 -11.14 1.09
N TRP A 41 30.80 -10.43 1.06
CA TRP A 41 30.65 -9.15 1.75
C TRP A 41 29.56 -9.20 2.83
N VAL A 42 29.89 -8.68 4.01
CA VAL A 42 28.97 -8.54 5.14
C VAL A 42 28.70 -7.05 5.38
N PRO A 43 27.43 -6.62 5.42
CA PRO A 43 27.08 -5.22 5.63
C PRO A 43 27.39 -4.84 7.09
N GLY A 44 28.21 -3.80 7.27
CA GLY A 44 28.39 -3.18 8.59
C GLY A 44 27.14 -2.40 9.03
N ARG A 45 27.14 -1.87 10.26
CA ARG A 45 26.02 -1.07 10.81
C ARG A 45 25.62 0.14 9.96
N GLY A 46 26.58 0.71 9.23
CA GLY A 46 26.37 1.86 8.35
C GLY A 46 26.12 1.50 6.88
N ALA A 47 25.92 0.22 6.55
CA ALA A 47 25.61 -0.18 5.19
C ALA A 47 24.23 0.37 4.79
N VAL A 48 24.18 1.03 3.63
CA VAL A 48 22.97 1.65 3.08
C VAL A 48 22.79 1.34 1.61
N LEU A 49 21.55 1.40 1.12
CA LEU A 49 21.21 1.49 -0.29
C LEU A 49 20.51 2.82 -0.55
N CYS A 50 20.83 3.46 -1.68
CA CYS A 50 20.11 4.66 -2.09
C CYS A 50 18.76 4.31 -2.76
N GLU A 51 17.88 5.30 -2.80
CA GLU A 51 16.50 5.17 -3.30
C GLU A 51 16.37 4.59 -4.71
N VAL A 52 17.37 4.80 -5.59
CA VAL A 52 17.32 4.35 -6.99
C VAL A 52 17.31 2.82 -7.14
N HIS A 53 17.57 2.08 -6.05
CA HIS A 53 17.56 0.62 -6.03
C HIS A 53 16.19 0.03 -5.69
N PHE A 54 15.21 0.87 -5.36
CA PHE A 54 13.85 0.47 -5.03
C PHE A 54 12.89 0.97 -6.09
N GLU A 55 11.86 0.17 -6.39
CA GLU A 55 10.75 0.65 -7.21
C GLU A 55 9.90 1.65 -6.41
N GLU A 56 9.22 2.56 -7.09
CA GLU A 56 8.41 3.58 -6.44
C GLU A 56 7.27 2.98 -5.59
N THR A 57 6.79 1.79 -5.95
CA THR A 57 5.77 1.02 -5.23
C THR A 57 6.24 0.43 -3.89
N GLU A 58 7.55 0.41 -3.67
CA GLU A 58 8.19 -0.09 -2.46
C GLU A 58 8.22 0.96 -1.34
N PHE A 59 7.85 2.21 -1.66
CA PHE A 59 7.72 3.28 -0.69
C PHE A 59 6.30 3.36 -0.12
N GLU A 60 6.20 3.77 1.13
CA GLU A 60 4.92 4.05 1.76
C GLU A 60 4.30 5.31 1.14
N LEU A 61 3.04 5.20 0.70
CA LEU A 61 2.29 6.31 0.14
C LEU A 61 1.58 7.11 1.24
N HIS A 62 1.44 8.41 1.02
CA HIS A 62 0.63 9.32 1.86
C HIS A 62 0.97 9.32 3.36
N ARG A 63 2.25 9.24 3.72
CA ARG A 63 2.64 9.44 5.12
C ARG A 63 2.36 10.88 5.55
N ALA A 64 1.67 11.04 6.68
CA ALA A 64 1.33 12.35 7.25
C ALA A 64 2.56 13.18 7.68
N ASP A 65 3.70 12.53 7.91
CA ASP A 65 4.97 13.18 8.29
C ASP A 65 5.78 13.72 7.08
N GLY A 66 5.29 13.50 5.85
CA GLY A 66 5.98 13.90 4.62
C GLY A 66 7.28 13.15 4.34
N ARG A 67 7.63 12.13 5.13
CA ARG A 67 8.87 11.36 4.96
C ARG A 67 8.67 10.25 3.94
N VAL A 68 9.68 10.01 3.11
CA VAL A 68 9.68 8.89 2.16
C VAL A 68 10.30 7.66 2.84
N LYS A 69 9.45 6.78 3.35
CA LYS A 69 9.87 5.55 4.04
C LYS A 69 9.62 4.33 3.15
N LEU A 70 10.52 3.36 3.20
CA LEU A 70 10.30 2.05 2.60
C LEU A 70 9.23 1.27 3.37
N ARG A 71 8.41 0.52 2.64
CA ARG A 71 7.47 -0.42 3.24
C ARG A 71 8.19 -1.50 4.07
N PRO A 72 7.51 -2.15 5.02
CA PRO A 72 8.09 -3.22 5.83
C PRO A 72 8.57 -4.42 5.01
N ASP A 73 7.91 -4.69 3.88
CA ASP A 73 8.20 -5.77 2.94
C ASP A 73 9.11 -5.34 1.79
N ALA A 74 9.57 -4.09 1.76
CA ALA A 74 10.25 -3.57 0.60
C ALA A 74 11.58 -4.26 0.26
N VAL A 75 11.76 -4.56 -1.03
CA VAL A 75 12.89 -5.29 -1.59
C VAL A 75 13.57 -4.46 -2.68
N PRO A 76 14.90 -4.26 -2.64
CA PRO A 76 15.59 -3.57 -3.71
C PRO A 76 15.71 -4.52 -4.91
N THR A 77 15.22 -4.12 -6.07
CA THR A 77 15.23 -4.93 -7.31
C THR A 77 16.01 -4.26 -8.43
N LEU A 78 16.26 -2.95 -8.34
CA LEU A 78 16.84 -2.15 -9.40
C LEU A 78 18.37 -2.06 -9.24
N PHE A 79 19.09 -3.06 -9.77
CA PHE A 79 20.55 -3.08 -9.79
C PHE A 79 21.11 -3.22 -11.20
N ASN A 80 22.22 -2.55 -11.47
CA ASN A 80 23.00 -2.76 -12.69
C ASN A 80 23.88 -4.01 -12.51
N VAL A 81 23.30 -5.19 -12.70
CA VAL A 81 23.96 -6.49 -12.50
C VAL A 81 24.14 -7.23 -13.82
N PRO A 82 25.25 -7.98 -13.99
CA PRO A 82 25.41 -8.86 -15.14
C PRO A 82 24.33 -9.94 -15.12
N ARG A 83 23.72 -10.19 -16.30
CA ARG A 83 22.61 -11.13 -16.49
C ARG A 83 21.42 -10.83 -15.55
N PRO A 84 20.69 -9.73 -15.77
CA PRO A 84 19.45 -9.48 -15.04
C PRO A 84 18.38 -10.51 -15.44
N PRO A 85 17.45 -10.87 -14.53
CA PRO A 85 16.27 -11.63 -14.90
C PRO A 85 15.50 -10.88 -16.00
N LYS A 86 14.88 -11.62 -16.93
CA LYS A 86 14.02 -11.00 -17.96
C LYS A 86 12.87 -10.30 -17.23
N LYS A 87 12.65 -9.01 -17.51
CA LYS A 87 11.48 -8.29 -17.00
C LYS A 87 10.24 -8.97 -17.58
N HIS A 88 9.40 -9.54 -16.72
CA HIS A 88 8.11 -10.05 -17.15
C HIS A 88 7.20 -8.86 -17.35
N ASN A 89 6.95 -8.44 -18.60
CA ASN A 89 5.87 -7.50 -18.87
C ASN A 89 4.57 -8.24 -18.57
N PRO A 90 3.85 -7.93 -17.47
CA PRO A 90 2.57 -8.57 -17.23
C PRO A 90 1.69 -8.23 -18.43
N SER A 91 1.27 -9.25 -19.20
CA SER A 91 0.29 -9.00 -20.26
C SER A 91 -0.92 -8.32 -19.61
N PRO A 92 -1.63 -7.44 -20.33
CA PRO A 92 -2.86 -6.87 -19.80
C PRO A 92 -3.76 -8.02 -19.33
N ARG A 93 -3.95 -8.14 -18.01
CA ARG A 93 -4.84 -9.17 -17.47
C ARG A 93 -6.21 -8.85 -18.05
N LYS A 94 -6.72 -9.71 -18.94
CA LYS A 94 -8.09 -9.56 -19.45
C LYS A 94 -9.02 -9.70 -18.26
N SER A 95 -9.56 -8.57 -17.77
CA SER A 95 -10.57 -8.58 -16.72
C SER A 95 -11.75 -9.44 -17.17
N LEU A 96 -12.10 -10.46 -16.38
CA LEU A 96 -13.27 -11.30 -16.61
C LEU A 96 -14.59 -10.53 -16.45
N TYR A 97 -14.56 -9.31 -15.90
CA TYR A 97 -15.76 -8.52 -15.59
C TYR A 97 -16.30 -7.66 -16.73
N LYS A 98 -15.67 -7.61 -17.91
CA LYS A 98 -16.08 -6.65 -18.96
C LYS A 98 -17.25 -7.11 -19.86
N ARG A 99 -18.21 -7.89 -19.34
CA ARG A 99 -19.44 -8.21 -20.10
C ARG A 99 -20.63 -8.49 -19.20
N LEU A 100 -21.09 -7.48 -18.47
CA LEU A 100 -22.51 -7.43 -18.08
C LEU A 100 -23.23 -6.57 -19.13
N PRO A 101 -24.23 -7.11 -19.85
CA PRO A 101 -24.97 -6.33 -20.83
C PRO A 101 -25.77 -5.24 -20.11
N GLU A 102 -25.54 -4.00 -20.55
CA GLU A 102 -26.32 -2.83 -20.17
C GLU A 102 -27.75 -2.97 -20.71
N LYS A 103 -28.68 -3.39 -19.85
CA LYS A 103 -30.13 -3.28 -20.06
C LYS A 103 -30.72 -2.62 -18.82
N GLU A 104 -31.61 -1.67 -18.87
CA GLU A 104 -32.12 -0.81 -19.93
C GLU A 104 -32.84 0.30 -19.16
N LYS A 105 -32.55 1.54 -19.52
CA LYS A 105 -33.12 2.79 -19.00
C LYS A 105 -34.65 2.76 -19.08
N MET A 106 -35.37 2.60 -17.96
CA MET A 106 -36.82 2.88 -17.89
C MET A 106 -37.08 4.26 -17.30
N LYS A 107 -37.86 5.02 -18.09
CA LYS A 107 -38.11 6.45 -18.03
C LYS A 107 -39.20 6.77 -17.00
N SER A 108 -39.05 7.97 -16.46
CA SER A 108 -40.06 8.78 -15.75
C SER A 108 -41.46 8.73 -16.37
N VAL A 109 -42.48 8.61 -15.52
CA VAL A 109 -43.84 9.10 -15.78
C VAL A 109 -44.39 9.74 -14.51
N SER A 110 -44.58 11.07 -14.57
CA SER A 110 -45.50 11.91 -13.76
C SER A 110 -46.96 11.56 -14.11
N SER A 111 -48.03 11.82 -13.38
CA SER A 111 -48.36 12.63 -12.20
C SER A 111 -49.75 12.21 -11.67
N GLU A 112 -50.03 12.58 -10.42
CA GLU A 112 -51.34 12.96 -9.85
C GLU A 112 -52.42 11.92 -9.46
N THR A 113 -52.58 11.82 -8.13
CA THR A 113 -53.82 11.98 -7.33
C THR A 113 -54.87 10.88 -7.33
N ILE A 114 -54.93 10.12 -6.23
CA ILE A 114 -56.21 9.88 -5.51
C ILE A 114 -56.05 10.11 -4.01
N ARG A 115 -56.97 10.96 -3.56
CA ARG A 115 -57.36 11.44 -2.24
C ARG A 115 -57.53 10.35 -1.16
N GLY A 116 -56.81 10.52 -0.04
CA GLY A 116 -57.25 10.26 1.33
C GLY A 116 -57.64 8.84 1.75
N LYS A 117 -56.83 8.23 2.62
CA LYS A 117 -57.26 7.54 3.86
C LYS A 117 -56.05 7.33 4.77
N ASN A 118 -56.10 8.03 5.90
CA ASN A 118 -55.27 7.85 7.08
C ASN A 118 -55.78 6.61 7.83
N LEU A 119 -54.91 5.62 8.08
CA LEU A 119 -55.09 4.56 9.06
C LEU A 119 -53.71 4.31 9.69
N GLN A 120 -53.58 4.73 10.95
CA GLN A 120 -52.48 4.42 11.84
C GLN A 120 -52.50 2.90 12.14
N HIS A 121 -51.40 2.18 11.92
CA HIS A 121 -50.78 1.31 12.93
C HIS A 121 -49.61 0.45 12.37
N GLU A 122 -48.61 0.29 13.26
CA GLU A 122 -47.73 -0.89 13.43
C GLU A 122 -46.34 -0.91 12.76
N ASP A 123 -45.44 -0.19 13.43
CA ASP A 123 -44.00 -0.40 13.51
C ASP A 123 -43.64 -1.76 14.15
N ALA A 124 -42.91 -2.65 13.44
CA ALA A 124 -42.26 -3.82 14.08
C ALA A 124 -41.14 -4.53 13.30
N ALA A 125 -40.76 -4.13 12.07
CA ALA A 125 -39.84 -4.96 11.26
C ALA A 125 -38.43 -4.36 11.05
N ASN A 126 -38.24 -3.05 11.20
CA ASN A 126 -36.99 -2.38 10.83
C ASN A 126 -35.95 -2.26 11.95
N GLN A 127 -36.20 -2.85 13.13
CA GLN A 127 -35.25 -2.83 14.25
C GLN A 127 -34.32 -4.05 14.31
N SER A 128 -34.49 -5.01 13.40
CA SER A 128 -33.71 -6.25 13.35
C SER A 128 -32.43 -6.14 12.51
N TYR A 129 -32.32 -5.15 11.60
CA TYR A 129 -31.21 -5.09 10.63
C TYR A 129 -30.09 -4.08 10.99
N GLU A 130 -30.33 -3.13 11.89
CA GLU A 130 -29.32 -2.14 12.32
C GLU A 130 -28.46 -2.61 13.52
N ASN A 131 -28.79 -3.73 14.17
CA ASN A 131 -28.16 -4.15 15.43
C ASN A 131 -27.00 -5.15 15.28
N GLN A 132 -26.43 -5.35 14.10
CA GLN A 132 -25.38 -6.35 13.88
C GLN A 132 -23.99 -5.83 13.50
N PHE A 133 -23.78 -4.51 13.37
CA PHE A 133 -22.47 -3.94 13.07
C PHE A 133 -22.15 -2.69 13.89
N ASN A 134 -21.82 -2.86 15.19
CA ASN A 134 -21.02 -1.86 15.93
C ASN A 134 -20.34 -2.40 17.21
N PRO A 135 -19.10 -2.96 17.13
CA PRO A 135 -18.28 -3.18 18.31
C PRO A 135 -17.49 -1.91 18.70
N VAL A 136 -18.15 -1.10 19.52
CA VAL A 136 -17.67 -0.32 20.68
C VAL A 136 -16.21 0.19 20.67
N LYS A 137 -16.14 1.52 20.51
CA LYS A 137 -15.06 2.44 20.88
C LYS A 137 -14.65 2.25 22.36
N ARG A 138 -13.40 1.86 22.61
CA ARG A 138 -12.78 1.88 23.94
C ARG A 138 -12.49 3.32 24.36
N LYS A 139 -13.23 3.81 25.37
CA LYS A 139 -13.04 5.10 26.04
C LYS A 139 -11.78 5.06 26.91
N TRP A 140 -10.89 6.04 26.75
CA TRP A 140 -9.87 6.39 27.74
C TRP A 140 -10.41 7.59 28.51
N LYS A 141 -10.64 7.45 29.80
CA LYS A 141 -10.87 8.58 30.71
C LYS A 141 -9.79 8.56 31.78
N THR A 142 -8.95 9.58 31.73
CA THR A 142 -7.94 9.95 32.70
C THR A 142 -8.59 10.43 34.00
N PHE A 143 -8.08 9.96 35.14
CA PHE A 143 -8.23 10.60 36.44
C PHE A 143 -7.02 11.52 36.65
N ILE A 144 -7.23 12.73 37.16
CA ILE A 144 -6.42 13.42 38.17
C ILE A 144 -7.27 14.60 38.66
N ASN A 145 -7.44 14.66 39.97
CA ASN A 145 -7.83 15.81 40.77
C ASN A 145 -6.62 16.15 41.64
#